data_AF-A0A3N0CGN7-F1
#
_entry.id   AF-A0A3N0CGN7-F1
#
_cell.length_a   1.000
_cell.length_b   1.000
_cell.length_c   1.000
_cell.angle_alpha   90.00
_cell.angle_beta   90.00
_cell.angle_gamma   90.00
#
_symmetry.space_group_name_H-M   'P 1'
#
loop_
_entity.id
_entity.type
_entity.pdbx_description
1 polymer ?
#
loop_
_entity_poly.entity_id
_entity_poly.type
_entity_poly.pdbx_seq_one_letter_code
_entity_poly.pdbx_strand_id
1 'polypeptide(L)'
;MLRSAVNRARAGRRDEAGFTLIELLIVIVILGILAGIVVFSVAGITDKGDKAACKSTIASIDTAYEAAYAQGTATSTAVNVSTLGAFFHGGTAPTTVKNGAGTTVTLTTVAAADAIVC
;
A
#
# COMPACT_ATOMS: atom_id res chain seq x y z
N MET A 1 9.56 48.98 -45.24
CA MET A 1 9.72 47.61 -44.68
C MET A 1 9.07 47.40 -43.31
N LEU A 2 8.72 48.45 -42.54
CA LEU A 2 8.08 48.31 -41.21
C LEU A 2 6.60 47.86 -41.20
N ARG A 3 5.91 47.83 -42.36
CA ARG A 3 4.50 47.42 -42.45
C ARG A 3 4.28 45.89 -42.42
N SER A 4 5.32 45.08 -42.63
CA SER A 4 5.23 43.61 -42.62
C SER A 4 5.39 42.99 -41.22
N ALA A 5 5.97 43.71 -40.26
CA ALA A 5 6.08 43.25 -38.87
C ALA A 5 4.75 43.34 -38.11
N VAL A 6 3.96 44.39 -38.37
CA VAL A 6 2.68 44.65 -37.68
C VAL A 6 1.59 43.64 -38.08
N ASN A 7 1.55 43.21 -39.35
CA ASN A 7 0.58 42.20 -39.81
C ASN A 7 0.88 40.79 -39.26
N ARG A 8 2.13 40.49 -38.87
CA ARG A 8 2.51 39.21 -38.28
C ARG A 8 2.15 39.12 -36.80
N ALA A 9 2.16 40.24 -36.08
CA ALA A 9 1.72 40.32 -34.67
C ALA A 9 0.20 40.09 -34.48
N ARG A 10 -0.61 40.30 -35.53
CA ARG A 10 -2.07 40.03 -35.50
C ARG A 10 -2.45 38.61 -35.94
N ALA A 11 -1.53 37.87 -36.54
CA ALA A 11 -1.76 36.49 -37.00
C ALA A 11 -1.61 35.46 -35.86
N GLY A 12 -0.90 35.79 -34.77
CA GLY A 12 -0.68 34.89 -33.63
C GLY A 12 -1.64 35.06 -32.45
N ARG A 13 -2.69 35.89 -32.56
CA ARG A 13 -3.66 36.19 -31.47
C ARG A 13 -5.07 35.66 -31.75
N ARG A 14 -5.21 34.65 -32.62
CA ARG A 14 -6.52 34.12 -33.04
C ARG A 14 -6.84 32.71 -32.54
N ASP A 15 -5.90 32.06 -31.85
CA ASP A 15 -6.06 30.68 -31.36
C ASP A 15 -5.96 30.56 -29.83
N GLU A 16 -6.21 31.64 -29.10
CA GLU A 16 -6.43 31.60 -27.65
C GLU A 16 -7.92 31.31 -27.38
N ALA A 17 -8.38 30.12 -27.79
CA ALA A 17 -9.69 29.62 -27.40
C ALA A 17 -9.66 29.36 -25.88
N GLY A 18 -10.19 30.31 -25.11
CA GLY A 18 -10.34 30.15 -23.67
C GLY A 18 -11.33 29.03 -23.36
N PHE A 19 -11.01 28.19 -22.38
CA PHE A 19 -11.98 27.27 -21.78
C PHE A 19 -13.22 28.05 -21.37
N THR A 20 -14.37 27.61 -21.84
CA THR A 20 -15.63 28.21 -21.42
C THR A 20 -15.84 27.96 -19.92
N LEU A 21 -16.42 28.91 -19.21
CA LEU A 21 -16.70 28.75 -17.78
C LEU A 21 -17.59 27.53 -17.50
N ILE A 22 -18.46 27.18 -18.45
CA ILE A 22 -19.33 26.00 -18.35
C ILE A 22 -18.56 24.68 -18.49
N GLU A 23 -17.51 24.62 -19.31
CA GLU A 23 -16.64 23.45 -19.42
C GLU A 23 -15.91 23.16 -18.11
N LEU A 24 -15.38 24.19 -17.45
CA LEU A 24 -14.76 23.98 -16.13
C LEU A 24 -15.79 23.67 -15.05
N LEU A 25 -16.98 24.26 -15.11
CA LEU A 25 -18.05 24.02 -14.14
C LEU A 25 -18.53 22.57 -14.18
N ILE A 26 -18.82 22.01 -15.35
CA ILE A 26 -19.30 20.62 -15.43
C ILE A 26 -18.23 19.61 -14.99
N VAL A 27 -16.95 19.90 -15.25
CA VAL A 27 -15.84 19.04 -14.84
C VAL A 27 -15.74 18.96 -13.32
N ILE A 28 -15.78 20.10 -12.61
CA ILE A 28 -15.72 20.07 -11.14
C ILE A 28 -16.96 19.42 -10.51
N VAL A 29 -18.12 19.53 -11.17
CA VAL A 29 -19.35 18.84 -10.73
C VAL A 29 -19.18 17.33 -10.84
N ILE A 30 -18.69 16.83 -11.97
CA ILE A 30 -18.45 15.40 -12.17
C ILE A 30 -17.34 14.90 -11.21
N LEU A 31 -16.24 15.64 -11.08
CA LEU A 31 -15.17 15.31 -10.13
C LEU A 31 -15.66 15.31 -8.68
N GLY A 32 -16.57 16.22 -8.31
CA GLY A 32 -17.19 16.25 -6.98
C GLY A 32 -18.01 15.00 -6.69
N ILE A 33 -18.82 14.55 -7.66
CA ILE A 33 -19.62 13.32 -7.52
C ILE A 33 -18.71 12.09 -7.42
N LEU A 34 -17.72 11.97 -8.32
CA LEU A 34 -16.79 10.84 -8.33
C LEU A 34 -15.95 10.78 -7.05
N ALA A 35 -15.42 11.93 -6.59
CA ALA A 35 -14.64 12.01 -5.36
C ALA A 35 -15.44 11.53 -4.15
N GLY A 36 -16.73 11.92 -4.04
CA GLY A 36 -17.60 11.49 -2.95
C GLY A 36 -17.76 9.96 -2.86
N ILE A 37 -17.96 9.29 -3.99
CA ILE A 37 -18.11 7.82 -4.03
C ILE A 37 -16.79 7.11 -3.71
N VAL A 38 -15.68 7.61 -4.27
CA VAL A 38 -14.35 7.00 -4.10
C VAL A 38 -13.90 7.00 -2.64
N VAL A 39 -14.16 8.06 -1.89
CA VAL A 39 -13.76 8.15 -0.47
C VAL A 39 -14.35 7.00 0.36
N PHE A 40 -15.66 6.75 0.25
CA PHE A 40 -16.31 5.65 0.97
C PHE A 40 -15.86 4.27 0.45
N SER A 41 -15.61 4.14 -0.85
CA SER A 41 -15.15 2.88 -1.44
C SER A 41 -13.74 2.51 -0.99
N VAL A 42 -12.83 3.47 -0.81
CA VAL A 42 -11.42 3.22 -0.47
C VAL A 42 -11.21 3.04 1.04
N ALA A 43 -12.02 3.70 1.89
CA ALA A 43 -11.85 3.66 3.35
C ALA A 43 -11.78 2.24 3.95
N GLY A 44 -12.53 1.27 3.40
CA GLY A 44 -12.52 -0.11 3.91
C GLY A 44 -11.55 -1.07 3.19
N ILE A 45 -10.89 -0.65 2.10
CA ILE A 45 -9.98 -1.51 1.34
C ILE A 45 -8.66 -1.69 2.10
N THR A 46 -8.14 -0.61 2.68
CA THR A 46 -6.88 -0.63 3.43
C THR A 46 -6.93 -1.60 4.61
N ASP A 47 -8.00 -1.54 5.42
CA ASP A 47 -8.17 -2.44 6.58
C ASP A 47 -8.26 -3.91 6.18
N LYS A 48 -8.96 -4.21 5.07
CA LYS A 48 -9.04 -5.58 4.53
C LYS A 48 -7.69 -6.05 4.01
N GLY A 49 -6.96 -5.17 3.31
CA GLY A 49 -5.60 -5.44 2.82
C GLY A 49 -4.64 -5.73 3.96
N ASP A 50 -4.69 -4.95 5.04
CA ASP A 50 -3.87 -5.13 6.23
C ASP A 50 -4.14 -6.45 6.94
N LYS A 51 -5.42 -6.82 7.11
CA LYS A 51 -5.80 -8.11 7.70
C LYS A 51 -5.36 -9.29 6.84
N ALA A 52 -5.52 -9.18 5.51
CA ALA A 52 -5.06 -10.21 4.58
C ALA A 52 -3.53 -10.36 4.61
N ALA A 53 -2.79 -9.26 4.62
CA ALA A 53 -1.33 -9.24 4.72
C ALA A 53 -0.83 -9.82 6.05
N CYS A 54 -1.49 -9.46 7.16
CA CYS A 54 -1.23 -10.04 8.48
C CYS A 54 -1.39 -11.57 8.45
N LYS A 55 -2.53 -12.06 7.94
CA LYS A 55 -2.82 -13.50 7.90
C LYS A 55 -1.82 -14.26 7.03
N SER A 56 -1.43 -13.70 5.89
CA SER A 56 -0.42 -14.29 5.02
C SER A 56 0.95 -14.35 5.69
N THR A 57 1.32 -13.30 6.43
CA THR A 57 2.61 -13.22 7.14
C THR A 57 2.67 -14.28 8.24
N ILE A 58 1.62 -14.40 9.06
CA ILE A 58 1.55 -15.42 10.13
C ILE A 58 1.65 -16.82 9.55
N ALA A 59 0.88 -17.15 8.50
CA ALA A 59 0.94 -18.47 7.87
C ALA A 59 2.36 -18.82 7.35
N SER A 60 3.09 -17.82 6.86
CA SER A 60 4.47 -17.99 6.42
C SER A 60 5.43 -18.21 7.60
N ILE A 61 5.21 -17.49 8.72
CA ILE A 61 5.96 -17.66 9.96
C ILE A 61 5.70 -19.06 10.57
N ASP A 62 4.45 -19.52 10.62
CA ASP A 62 4.10 -20.86 11.10
C ASP A 62 4.80 -21.94 10.27
N THR A 63 4.77 -21.81 8.94
CA THR A 63 5.47 -22.74 8.04
C THR A 63 6.99 -22.75 8.30
N ALA A 64 7.58 -21.57 8.50
CA ALA A 64 9.01 -21.46 8.83
C ALA A 64 9.33 -22.02 10.22
N TYR A 65 8.43 -21.85 11.19
CA TYR A 65 8.55 -22.40 12.53
C TYR A 65 8.54 -23.93 12.52
N GLU A 66 7.58 -24.54 11.82
CA GLU A 66 7.50 -25.99 11.66
C GLU A 66 8.74 -26.56 10.96
N ALA A 67 9.24 -25.87 9.92
CA ALA A 67 10.48 -26.24 9.25
C ALA A 67 11.71 -26.13 10.18
N ALA A 68 11.78 -25.07 10.98
CA ALA A 68 12.83 -24.88 11.98
C ALA A 68 12.77 -25.94 13.09
N TYR A 69 11.57 -26.32 13.53
CA TYR A 69 11.36 -27.37 14.51
C TYR A 69 11.80 -28.73 13.97
N ALA A 70 11.44 -29.03 12.72
CA ALA A 70 11.87 -30.26 12.04
C ALA A 70 13.39 -30.35 11.86
N GLN A 71 14.09 -29.22 11.71
CA GLN A 71 15.56 -29.16 11.62
C GLN A 71 16.26 -29.07 13.00
N GLY A 72 15.51 -29.02 14.10
CA GLY A 72 16.05 -28.89 15.45
C GLY A 72 16.61 -27.51 15.78
N THR A 73 16.30 -26.48 14.99
CA THR A 73 16.72 -25.08 15.22
C THR A 73 15.68 -24.27 15.97
N ALA A 74 14.42 -24.74 16.02
CA ALA A 74 13.38 -24.23 16.91
C ALA A 74 13.12 -25.18 18.08
N THR A 75 12.74 -24.64 19.23
CA THR A 75 12.25 -25.41 20.38
C THR A 75 10.73 -25.34 20.45
N SER A 76 10.07 -26.28 21.14
CA SER A 76 8.60 -26.34 21.27
C SER A 76 7.97 -25.15 21.98
N THR A 77 8.77 -24.22 22.53
CA THR A 77 8.29 -23.05 23.24
C THR A 77 8.54 -21.77 22.47
N ALA A 78 9.71 -21.61 21.85
CA ALA A 78 10.03 -20.43 21.04
C ALA A 78 11.24 -20.62 20.10
N VAL A 79 11.34 -19.70 19.13
CA VAL A 79 12.48 -19.52 18.22
C VAL A 79 12.70 -18.03 17.96
N ASN A 80 13.94 -17.61 17.71
CA ASN A 80 14.23 -16.22 17.38
C ASN A 80 13.81 -15.91 15.92
N VAL A 81 13.30 -14.72 15.65
CA VAL A 81 12.90 -14.36 14.28
C VAL A 81 14.10 -14.34 13.32
N SER A 82 15.31 -14.03 13.81
CA SER A 82 16.53 -14.08 12.99
C SER A 82 16.87 -15.50 12.55
N THR A 83 16.66 -16.51 13.41
CA THR A 83 16.88 -17.92 13.06
C THR A 83 15.85 -18.44 12.07
N LEU A 84 14.63 -17.88 12.08
CA LEU A 84 13.62 -18.18 11.06
C LEU A 84 14.01 -17.64 9.68
N GLY A 85 14.87 -16.62 9.60
CA GLY A 85 15.29 -16.01 8.33
C GLY A 85 15.85 -17.01 7.33
N ALA A 86 16.50 -18.09 7.79
CA ALA A 86 17.01 -19.16 6.94
C ALA A 86 15.92 -19.89 6.11
N PHE A 87 14.65 -19.77 6.52
CA PHE A 87 13.50 -20.42 5.89
C PHE A 87 12.71 -19.47 4.98
N PHE A 88 13.12 -18.20 4.89
CA PHE A 88 12.52 -17.21 4.00
C PHE A 88 13.41 -16.96 2.78
N HIS A 89 12.77 -16.69 1.64
CA HIS A 89 13.49 -16.25 0.46
C HIS A 89 14.16 -14.89 0.74
N GLY A 90 15.48 -14.82 0.59
CA GLY A 90 16.27 -13.63 0.95
C GLY A 90 16.89 -13.66 2.36
N GLY A 91 16.67 -14.72 3.15
CA GLY A 91 17.39 -14.93 4.41
C GLY A 91 16.87 -14.11 5.60
N THR A 92 15.77 -13.36 5.43
CA THR A 92 15.20 -12.49 6.46
C THR A 92 13.74 -12.81 6.68
N ALA A 93 13.39 -13.19 7.90
CA ALA A 93 12.01 -13.38 8.31
C ALA A 93 11.34 -12.02 8.61
N PRO A 94 10.01 -11.93 8.50
CA PRO A 94 9.26 -10.73 8.87
C PRO A 94 9.47 -10.41 10.36
N THR A 95 9.96 -9.20 10.64
CA THR A 95 10.16 -8.72 12.03
C THR A 95 9.00 -7.88 12.54
N THR A 96 8.00 -7.61 11.69
CA THR A 96 6.83 -6.82 12.06
C THR A 96 5.55 -7.41 11.47
N VAL A 97 4.48 -7.40 12.26
CA VAL A 97 3.14 -7.83 11.86
C VAL A 97 2.11 -6.85 12.41
N LYS A 98 1.02 -6.61 11.69
CA LYS A 98 -0.12 -5.85 12.25
C LYS A 98 -0.95 -6.77 13.14
N ASN A 99 -1.32 -6.33 14.34
CA ASN A 99 -2.29 -7.03 15.18
C ASN A 99 -3.72 -6.70 14.70
N GLY A 100 -4.76 -7.39 15.19
CA GLY A 100 -6.16 -7.21 14.77
C GLY A 100 -6.75 -5.83 15.05
N ALA A 101 -6.04 -5.00 15.82
CA ALA A 101 -6.32 -3.57 16.02
C ALA A 101 -5.70 -2.64 14.95
N GLY A 102 -4.98 -3.18 13.96
CA GLY A 102 -4.28 -2.40 12.92
C GLY A 102 -2.91 -1.85 13.32
N THR A 103 -2.48 -2.07 14.57
CA THR A 103 -1.18 -1.61 15.11
C THR A 103 -0.05 -2.55 14.71
N THR A 104 1.09 -1.99 14.27
CA THR A 104 2.32 -2.76 14.00
C THR A 104 2.98 -3.22 15.29
N VAL A 105 3.25 -4.52 15.39
CA VAL A 105 3.95 -5.20 16.49
C VAL A 105 5.27 -5.73 15.96
N THR A 106 6.35 -5.54 16.73
CA THR A 106 7.68 -6.07 16.41
C THR A 106 7.85 -7.47 17.00
N LEU A 107 8.17 -8.43 16.15
CA LEU A 107 8.48 -9.81 16.51
C LEU A 107 9.98 -9.94 16.78
N THR A 108 10.32 -10.39 17.97
CA THR A 108 11.72 -10.68 18.34
C THR A 108 11.93 -12.19 18.49
N THR A 109 10.91 -12.86 19.01
CA THR A 109 10.79 -14.32 19.12
C THR A 109 9.40 -14.72 18.66
N VAL A 110 9.29 -15.89 18.05
CA VAL A 110 8.03 -16.53 17.71
C VAL A 110 7.85 -17.72 18.65
N ALA A 111 6.79 -17.71 19.46
CA ALA A 111 6.43 -18.84 20.31
C ALA A 111 5.50 -19.81 19.58
N ALA A 112 5.51 -21.10 19.93
CA ALA A 112 4.55 -22.08 19.39
C ALA A 112 3.08 -21.70 19.67
N ALA A 113 2.86 -20.82 20.64
CA ALA A 113 1.56 -20.30 21.06
C ALA A 113 1.42 -18.80 20.81
N ASP A 114 2.26 -18.19 19.96
CA ASP A 114 2.14 -16.76 19.69
C ASP A 114 0.77 -16.47 19.07
N ALA A 115 -0.08 -15.87 19.90
CA ALA A 115 -1.36 -15.33 19.49
C ALA A 115 -1.10 -14.03 18.71
N ILE A 116 -0.41 -14.12 17.57
CA ILE A 116 -0.40 -13.04 16.60
C ILE A 116 -1.81 -13.07 16.00
N VAL A 117 -2.69 -12.24 16.55
CA VAL A 117 -4.07 -12.12 16.09
C VAL A 117 -4.10 -11.04 15.02
N CYS A 118 -4.64 -11.37 13.84
CA CYS A 118 -5.26 -10.40 12.96
C CYS A 118 -6.75 -10.29 13.34
#